data_AF-A0A7G7MQV0-F1
#
_entry.id   AF-A0A7G7MQV0-F1
#
_cell.length_a   1.000
_cell.length_b   1.000
_cell.length_c   1.000
_cell.angle_alpha   90.00
_cell.angle_beta   90.00
_cell.angle_gamma   90.00
#
_symmetry.space_group_name_H-M   'P 1'
#
loop_
_entity.id
_entity.type
_entity.pdbx_description
1 polymer ?
#
loop_
_entity_poly.entity_id
_entity_poly.type
_entity_poly.pdbx_seq_one_letter_code
_entity_poly.pdbx_strand_id
1 'polypeptide(L)' 'MSFVDKAKHKAEEVIGEVKEKVGELTGNEKLQAEGQKDQLSGNVKQTGDSVKDAASNLGDKLKGDRS' A
#
# COMPACT_ATOMS: atom_id res chain seq x y z
N MET A 1 1.64 1.46 -16.79
CA MET A 1 1.80 2.28 -15.57
C MET A 1 3.01 3.19 -15.74
N SER A 2 2.79 4.50 -15.58
CA SER A 2 3.71 5.56 -15.98
C SER A 2 4.78 5.82 -14.91
N PHE A 3 5.93 6.40 -15.30
CA PHE A 3 7.02 6.79 -14.39
C PHE A 3 6.55 7.73 -13.26
N VAL A 4 5.53 8.54 -13.56
CA VAL A 4 4.88 9.47 -12.64
C VAL A 4 4.19 8.74 -11.48
N ASP A 5 3.57 7.58 -11.72
CA ASP A 5 2.95 6.76 -10.66
C ASP A 5 3.99 6.24 -9.68
N LYS A 6 5.11 5.71 -10.19
CA LYS A 6 6.19 5.21 -9.33
C LYS A 6 6.82 6.33 -8.50
N ALA A 7 6.96 7.52 -9.09
CA ALA A 7 7.48 8.68 -8.39
C ALA A 7 6.52 9.17 -7.29
N LYS A 8 5.21 9.20 -7.59
CA LYS A 8 4.17 9.52 -6.59
C LYS A 8 4.18 8.54 -5.43
N HIS A 9 4.20 7.24 -5.70
CA HIS A 9 4.24 6.22 -4.66
C HIS A 9 5.44 6.39 -3.73
N LYS A 10 6.65 6.59 -4.29
CA LYS A 10 7.85 6.86 -3.48
C LYS A 10 7.75 8.18 -2.71
N ALA A 11 7.15 9.21 -3.29
CA ALA A 11 6.99 10.49 -2.62
C ALA A 11 6.02 10.39 -1.43
N GLU A 12 4.90 9.66 -1.57
CA GLU A 12 3.96 9.40 -0.48
C GLU A 12 4.60 8.57 0.63
N GLU A 13 5.43 7.58 0.29
CA GLU A 13 6.19 6.78 1.25
C GLU A 13 7.15 7.65 2.08
N VAL A 14 7.90 8.53 1.41
CA VAL A 14 8.83 9.48 2.06
C VAL A 14 8.07 10.48 2.94
N ILE A 15 6.92 10.99 2.48
CA ILE A 15 6.08 11.90 3.27
C ILE A 15 5.54 11.19 4.52
N GLY A 16 5.15 9.92 4.41
CA GLY A 16 4.70 9.10 5.53
C GLY A 16 5.79 8.93 6.59
N GLU A 17 7.01 8.55 6.19
CA GLU A 17 8.15 8.44 7.12
C GLU A 17 8.50 9.77 7.78
N VAL A 18 8.42 10.88 7.03
CA VAL A 18 8.65 12.22 7.58
C VAL A 18 7.59 12.58 8.61
N LYS A 19 6.30 12.33 8.33
CA LYS A 19 5.23 12.56 9.32
C LYS A 19 5.44 11.72 10.57
N GLU A 20 5.88 10.47 10.42
CA GLU A 20 6.17 9.59 11.55
C GLU A 20 7.29 10.14 12.43
N LYS A 21 8.45 10.46 11.83
CA LYS A 21 9.59 11.02 12.57
C LYS A 21 9.29 12.37 13.18
N VAL A 22 8.60 13.26 12.45
CA VAL A 22 8.22 14.57 12.97
C VAL A 22 7.21 14.43 14.10
N GLY A 23 6.24 13.53 13.97
CA GLY A 23 5.29 13.19 15.03
C GLY A 23 5.98 12.68 16.29
N GLU A 24 6.94 11.77 16.14
CA GLU A 24 7.73 11.23 17.25
C GLU A 24 8.57 12.33 17.94
N LEU A 25 9.25 13.17 17.15
CA LEU A 25 10.11 14.24 17.66
C LEU A 25 9.32 15.38 18.32
N THR A 26 8.11 15.67 17.85
CA THR A 26 7.26 16.74 18.39
C THR A 26 6.25 16.24 19.42
N GLY A 27 6.19 14.94 19.69
CA GLY A 27 5.19 14.31 20.56
C GLY A 27 3.76 14.38 19.98
N ASN A 28 3.63 14.56 18.66
CA ASN A 28 2.34 14.66 18.00
C ASN A 28 1.88 13.29 17.49
N GLU A 29 1.15 12.58 18.36
CA GLU A 29 0.60 11.24 18.09
C GLU A 29 -0.25 11.18 16.81
N LYS A 30 -0.88 12.28 16.39
CA LYS A 30 -1.66 12.31 15.15
C LYS A 30 -0.78 12.15 13.91
N LEU A 31 0.34 12.87 13.86
CA LEU A 31 1.28 12.80 12.74
C LEU A 31 1.95 11.43 12.66
N GLN A 32 2.29 10.86 13.82
CA GLN A 32 2.83 9.51 13.91
C GLN A 32 1.82 8.46 13.41
N ALA A 33 0.58 8.54 13.88
CA ALA A 33 -0.48 7.60 13.50
C ALA A 33 -0.86 7.73 12.02
N GLU A 34 -0.84 8.93 11.43
CA GLU A 34 -1.05 9.11 10.00
C GLU A 34 0.05 8.45 9.17
N GLY A 35 1.33 8.68 9.51
CA GLY A 35 2.47 8.07 8.81
C GLY A 35 2.42 6.54 8.83
N GLN A 36 2.19 5.95 10.00
CA GLN A 36 2.06 4.50 10.13
C GLN A 36 0.83 3.93 9.40
N LYS A 37 -0.31 4.63 9.44
CA LYS A 37 -1.52 4.21 8.72
C LYS A 37 -1.32 4.22 7.21
N ASP A 38 -0.67 5.24 6.66
CA ASP A 38 -0.38 5.32 5.23
C ASP A 38 0.53 4.16 4.79
N GLN A 39 1.59 3.86 5.55
CA GLN A 39 2.45 2.71 5.28
C GLN A 39 1.69 1.37 5.37
N LEU A 40 0.91 1.18 6.43
CA LEU A 40 0.15 -0.06 6.61
C LEU A 40 -0.87 -0.25 5.50
N SER A 41 -1.61 0.80 5.15
CA SER A 41 -2.65 0.74 4.11
C SER A 41 -2.04 0.53 2.73
N GLY A 42 -0.88 1.13 2.44
CA GLY A 42 -0.12 0.89 1.21
C GLY A 42 0.34 -0.56 1.08
N ASN A 43 0.98 -1.11 2.11
CA ASN A 43 1.45 -2.49 2.10
C ASN A 43 0.31 -3.51 2.05
N VAL A 44 -0.77 -3.27 2.79
CA VAL A 44 -1.96 -4.13 2.78
C VAL A 44 -2.66 -4.10 1.43
N LYS A 45 -2.81 -2.92 0.79
CA LYS A 45 -3.35 -2.82 -0.56
C LYS A 45 -2.48 -3.57 -1.57
N GLN A 46 -1.17 -3.32 -1.57
CA GLN A 46 -0.26 -3.95 -2.53
C GLN A 46 -0.22 -5.48 -2.40
N THR A 47 -0.20 -5.99 -1.16
CA THR A 47 -0.20 -7.43 -0.88
C THR A 47 -1.58 -8.05 -1.14
N GLY A 48 -2.66 -7.36 -0.76
CA GLY A 48 -4.04 -7.80 -0.94
C GLY A 48 -4.46 -7.85 -2.41
N ASP A 49 -4.10 -6.85 -3.20
CA ASP A 49 -4.29 -6.88 -4.66
C ASP A 49 -3.53 -8.05 -5.29
N SER A 50 -2.26 -8.27 -4.92
CA SER A 50 -1.47 -9.38 -5.45
C SER A 50 -2.08 -10.76 -5.14
N VAL A 51 -2.53 -10.96 -3.89
CA VAL A 51 -3.19 -12.20 -3.46
C VAL A 51 -4.55 -12.37 -4.14
N LYS A 52 -5.34 -11.29 -4.26
CA LYS A 52 -6.65 -11.33 -4.90
C LYS A 52 -6.53 -11.59 -6.40
N ASP A 53 -5.56 -10.99 -7.07
CA ASP A 53 -5.29 -11.19 -8.50
C ASP A 53 -4.84 -12.64 -8.76
N ALA A 54 -3.97 -13.19 -7.91
CA ALA A 54 -3.58 -14.61 -7.98
C ALA A 54 -4.75 -15.56 -7.72
N ALA A 55 -5.58 -15.26 -6.72
CA ALA A 55 -6.77 -16.06 -6.38
C ALA A 55 -7.84 -15.98 -7.48
N SER A 56 -8.07 -14.80 -8.07
CA SER A 56 -8.96 -14.61 -9.21
C SER A 56 -8.45 -15.37 -10.43
N ASN A 57 -7.17 -15.28 -10.78
CA ASN A 57 -6.59 -16.04 -11.90
C ASN A 57 -6.69 -17.56 -11.72
N LEU A 58 -6.48 -18.05 -10.49
CA LEU A 58 -6.62 -19.47 -10.17
C LEU A 58 -8.09 -19.91 -10.21
N GLY A 59 -8.99 -19.13 -9.63
CA GLY A 59 -10.43 -19.40 -9.64
C GLY A 59 -11.02 -19.37 -11.05
N ASP A 60 -10.55 -18.45 -11.90
CA ASP A 60 -10.98 -18.34 -13.30
C ASP A 60 -10.47 -19.52 -14.14
N LYS A 61 -9.22 -19.96 -13.97
CA LYS A 61 -8.70 -21.20 -14.61
C LYS A 61 -9.45 -22.46 -14.18
N LEU A 62 -9.81 -22.57 -12.91
CA LEU A 62 -10.56 -23.72 -12.40
C LEU A 62 -12.04 -23.69 -12.82
N LYS A 63 -12.58 -22.51 -13.15
CA LYS A 63 -13.96 -22.35 -13.62
C LYS A 63 -14.09 -22.46 -15.13
N GLY A 64 -13.03 -22.12 -15.89
CA GLY A 64 -12.98 -22.22 -17.35
C GLY A 64 -12.95 -23.65 -17.90
N ASP A 65 -12.42 -24.62 -17.14
CA ASP A 65 -12.24 -26.03 -17.59
C ASP A 65 -13.55 -26.87 -17.57
N ARG A 66 -14.69 -26.27 -17.21
CA ARG A 66 -16.00 -26.97 -17.14
C ARG A 66 -16.97 -26.61 -18.26
N SER A 67 -16.51 -25.97 -19.34
CA SER A 67 -17.32 -25.59 -20.51
C SER A 67 -17.08 -26.52 -21.70
#